data_AF-A0A4P1K2L0-F1
#
_entry.id   AF-A0A4P1K2L0-F1
#
_cell.length_a   1.000
_cell.length_b   1.000
_cell.length_c   1.000
_cell.angle_alpha   90.00
_cell.angle_beta   90.00
_cell.angle_gamma   90.00
#
_symmetry.space_group_name_H-M   'P 1'
#
loop_
_entity.id
_entity.type
_entity.pdbx_description
1 polymer ?
#
loop_
_entity_poly.entity_id
_entity_poly.type
_entity_poly.pdbx_seq_one_letter_code
_entity_poly.pdbx_strand_id
1 'polypeptide(L)'
;MKAATFAAVAALALSALPSAAAAAMTVQEFLTSANRIPRNPTALLRSDTRRLMNEINGAFKAVRDDQVAAKAAGRRSATCIPEGAKISLSPDMILNRFNAIPAQRRSISVNQAVREWMAEEYPCPA
;
A
#
# COMPACT_ATOMS: atom_id res chain seq x y z
N MET A 1 50.16 -37.28 26.08
CA MET A 1 49.46 -36.83 27.30
C MET A 1 49.04 -35.38 27.09
N LYS A 2 47.74 -35.07 27.28
CA LYS A 2 47.06 -33.78 27.61
C LYS A 2 47.83 -32.46 27.34
N ALA A 3 47.27 -31.40 26.76
CA ALA A 3 45.89 -30.94 26.76
C ALA A 3 45.63 -29.99 25.57
N ALA A 4 44.40 -30.02 25.07
CA ALA A 4 43.87 -29.05 24.11
C ALA A 4 43.55 -27.72 24.81
N THR A 5 44.13 -26.62 24.33
CA THR A 5 43.74 -25.26 24.70
C THR A 5 42.89 -24.66 23.59
N PHE A 6 41.60 -24.56 23.87
CA PHE A 6 40.59 -23.85 23.09
C PHE A 6 40.90 -22.35 23.13
N ALA A 7 41.17 -21.73 21.98
CA ALA A 7 41.13 -20.28 21.83
C ALA A 7 39.90 -19.93 20.99
N ALA A 8 38.91 -19.33 21.66
CA ALA A 8 37.60 -19.04 21.12
C ALA A 8 37.68 -17.98 20.00
N VAL A 9 37.31 -18.36 18.79
CA VAL A 9 36.98 -17.40 17.73
C VAL A 9 35.56 -16.91 18.03
N ALA A 10 35.46 -15.72 18.61
CA ALA A 10 34.20 -15.01 18.76
C ALA A 10 33.69 -14.57 17.38
N ALA A 11 32.97 -15.45 16.70
CA ALA A 11 32.21 -15.11 15.52
C ALA A 11 31.07 -14.17 15.94
N LEU A 12 31.21 -12.89 15.63
CA LEU A 12 30.11 -11.93 15.63
C LEU A 12 29.11 -12.36 14.56
N ALA A 13 28.16 -13.21 14.95
CA ALA A 13 26.96 -13.46 14.18
C ALA A 13 26.13 -12.16 14.16
N LEU A 14 26.28 -11.36 13.10
CA LEU A 14 25.31 -10.34 12.74
C LEU A 14 23.98 -11.07 12.47
N SER A 15 23.13 -11.17 13.48
CA SER A 15 21.74 -11.58 13.32
C SER A 15 21.06 -10.54 12.43
N ALA A 16 20.87 -10.89 11.15
CA ALA A 16 19.99 -10.20 10.25
C ALA A 16 18.57 -10.30 10.81
N LEU A 17 18.16 -9.29 11.59
CA LEU A 17 16.77 -9.14 11.98
C LEU A 17 15.96 -9.02 10.69
N PRO A 18 14.92 -9.85 10.47
CA PRO A 18 14.01 -9.61 9.38
C PRO A 18 13.39 -8.24 9.63
N SER A 19 13.71 -7.28 8.76
CA SER A 19 12.99 -6.01 8.70
C SER A 19 11.51 -6.37 8.65
N ALA A 20 10.77 -6.08 9.71
CA ALA A 20 9.32 -6.22 9.71
C ALA A 20 8.81 -5.29 8.61
N ALA A 21 8.62 -5.84 7.41
CA ALA A 21 7.90 -5.15 6.35
C ALA A 21 6.57 -4.79 6.99
N ALA A 22 6.31 -3.48 7.16
CA ALA A 22 5.04 -3.02 7.67
C ALA A 22 3.94 -3.70 6.86
N ALA A 23 3.10 -4.49 7.53
CA ALA A 23 2.04 -5.22 6.84
C ALA A 23 1.19 -4.21 6.06
N ALA A 24 1.02 -4.47 4.76
CA ALA A 24 0.23 -3.59 3.90
C ALA A 24 -1.20 -3.51 4.46
N MET A 25 -1.73 -2.30 4.63
CA MET A 25 -3.06 -2.12 5.19
C MET A 25 -4.09 -2.78 4.27
N THR A 26 -4.97 -3.60 4.85
CA THR A 26 -6.08 -4.20 4.10
C THR A 26 -7.22 -3.20 3.91
N VAL A 27 -8.08 -3.43 2.91
CA VAL A 27 -9.31 -2.66 2.73
C VAL A 27 -10.20 -2.75 3.97
N GLN A 28 -10.28 -3.93 4.59
CA GLN A 28 -11.07 -4.13 5.81
C GLN A 28 -10.55 -3.28 6.98
N GLU A 29 -9.24 -3.25 7.21
CA GLU A 29 -8.62 -2.41 8.25
C GLU A 29 -8.79 -0.92 7.96
N PHE A 30 -8.66 -0.52 6.69
CA PHE A 30 -8.90 0.85 6.25
C PHE A 30 -10.32 1.30 6.58
N LEU A 31 -11.34 0.53 6.16
CA LEU A 31 -12.74 0.84 6.42
C LEU A 31 -13.05 0.84 7.92
N THR A 32 -12.50 -0.12 8.67
CA THR A 32 -12.67 -0.19 10.12
C THR A 32 -12.11 1.04 10.82
N SER A 33 -10.94 1.51 10.38
CA SER A 33 -10.30 2.71 10.92
C SER A 33 -11.08 3.97 10.52
N ALA A 34 -11.52 4.07 9.26
CA ALA A 34 -12.28 5.19 8.75
C ALA A 34 -13.61 5.39 9.47
N ASN A 35 -14.31 4.29 9.81
CA ASN A 35 -15.57 4.33 10.55
C ASN A 35 -15.44 4.90 11.97
N ARG A 36 -14.23 4.98 12.54
CA ARG A 36 -13.97 5.58 13.85
C ARG A 36 -13.66 7.08 13.78
N ILE A 37 -13.45 7.63 12.59
CA ILE A 37 -13.14 9.04 12.41
C ILE A 37 -14.43 9.85 12.51
N PRO A 38 -14.53 10.83 13.43
CA PRO A 38 -15.71 11.67 13.52
C PRO A 38 -15.84 12.55 12.27
N ARG A 39 -17.07 12.78 11.80
CA ARG A 39 -17.37 13.68 10.68
C ARG A 39 -17.39 15.14 11.12
N ASN A 40 -16.24 15.68 11.49
CA ASN A 40 -16.09 17.07 11.90
C ASN A 40 -14.85 17.72 11.25
N PRO A 41 -14.74 19.07 11.25
CA PRO A 41 -13.63 19.77 10.61
C PRO A 41 -12.25 19.42 11.19
N THR A 42 -12.18 18.96 12.44
CA THR A 42 -10.92 18.59 13.11
C THR A 42 -10.46 17.16 12.79
N ALA A 43 -11.23 16.40 12.02
CA ALA A 43 -10.89 15.03 11.63
C ALA A 43 -9.51 14.92 10.98
N LEU A 44 -9.12 15.89 10.14
CA LEU A 44 -7.82 15.92 9.45
C LEU A 44 -6.62 16.07 10.42
N LEU A 45 -6.86 16.59 11.63
CA LEU A 45 -5.84 16.74 12.66
C LEU A 45 -5.56 15.43 13.42
N ARG A 46 -6.38 14.39 13.22
CA ARG A 46 -6.16 13.09 13.87
C ARG A 46 -5.07 12.29 13.15
N SER A 47 -4.26 11.57 13.94
CA SER A 47 -3.22 10.68 13.43
C SER A 47 -3.77 9.64 12.46
N ASP A 48 -4.92 9.05 12.80
CA ASP A 48 -5.52 7.97 12.04
C ASP A 48 -5.97 8.46 10.66
N THR A 49 -6.61 9.63 10.60
CA THR A 49 -6.99 10.26 9.33
C THR A 49 -5.78 10.51 8.44
N ARG A 50 -4.69 11.07 8.99
CA ARG A 50 -3.45 11.28 8.22
C ARG A 50 -2.85 9.96 7.75
N ARG A 51 -2.86 8.92 8.60
CA ARG A 51 -2.39 7.59 8.24
C ARG A 51 -3.18 7.01 7.07
N LEU A 52 -4.52 7.10 7.10
CA LEU A 52 -5.36 6.62 6.00
C LEU A 52 -5.13 7.42 4.71
N MET A 53 -4.99 8.74 4.79
CA MET A 53 -4.68 9.56 3.61
C MET A 53 -3.30 9.23 3.02
N ASN A 54 -2.31 9.00 3.86
CA ASN A 54 -0.97 8.58 3.43
C ASN A 54 -1.00 7.21 2.74
N GLU A 55 -1.77 6.25 3.27
CA GLU A 55 -1.95 4.93 2.66
C GLU A 55 -2.54 5.05 1.25
N ILE A 56 -3.60 5.84 1.09
CA ILE A 56 -4.25 6.07 -0.20
C ILE A 56 -3.30 6.78 -1.18
N ASN A 57 -2.68 7.87 -0.76
CA ASN A 57 -1.73 8.61 -1.59
C ASN A 57 -0.56 7.72 -2.03
N GLY A 58 -0.05 6.89 -1.12
CA GLY A 58 0.99 5.91 -1.40
C GLY A 58 0.54 4.88 -2.43
N ALA A 59 -0.69 4.35 -2.31
CA ALA A 59 -1.25 3.39 -3.25
C ALA A 59 -1.41 3.97 -4.66
N PHE A 60 -1.97 5.18 -4.80
CA PHE A 60 -2.08 5.84 -6.11
C PHE A 60 -0.72 6.16 -6.73
N LYS A 61 0.24 6.60 -5.92
CA LYS A 61 1.62 6.79 -6.36
C LYS A 61 2.22 5.48 -6.84
N ALA A 62 2.03 4.38 -6.12
CA ALA A 62 2.56 3.07 -6.50
C ALA A 62 2.02 2.62 -7.86
N VAL A 63 0.73 2.82 -8.15
CA VAL A 63 0.16 2.50 -9.47
C VAL A 63 0.82 3.32 -10.59
N ARG A 64 1.08 4.61 -10.35
CA ARG A 64 1.80 5.46 -11.32
C ARG A 64 3.23 4.99 -11.53
N ASP A 65 3.94 4.68 -10.45
CA ASP A 65 5.32 4.19 -10.49
C ASP A 65 5.39 2.83 -11.21
N ASP A 66 4.43 1.92 -10.97
CA ASP A 66 4.30 0.64 -11.67
C ASP A 66 4.09 0.83 -13.17
N GLN A 67 3.23 1.79 -13.56
CA GLN A 67 3.01 2.13 -14.96
C GLN A 67 4.28 2.65 -15.64
N VAL A 68 5.01 3.54 -14.96
CA VAL A 68 6.29 4.08 -15.46
C VAL A 68 7.32 2.97 -15.60
N ALA A 69 7.44 2.09 -14.60
CA ALA A 69 8.35 0.97 -14.61
C ALA A 69 8.03 -0.04 -15.73
N ALA A 70 6.74 -0.31 -15.97
CA ALA A 70 6.30 -1.17 -17.08
C ALA A 70 6.69 -0.56 -18.43
N LYS A 71 6.40 0.73 -18.64
CA LYS A 71 6.76 1.46 -19.87
C LYS A 71 8.28 1.48 -20.10
N ALA A 72 9.07 1.79 -19.08
CA ALA A 72 10.52 1.81 -19.16
C ALA A 72 11.11 0.42 -19.48
N ALA A 73 10.46 -0.65 -19.03
CA ALA A 73 10.83 -2.02 -19.34
C ALA A 73 10.26 -2.53 -20.69
N GLY A 74 9.59 -1.69 -21.50
CA GLY A 74 8.96 -2.09 -22.75
C GLY A 74 7.80 -3.10 -22.57
N ARG A 75 7.24 -3.20 -21.36
CA ARG A 75 6.13 -4.10 -21.03
C ARG A 75 4.80 -3.36 -21.05
N ARG A 76 3.72 -4.09 -21.32
CA ARG A 76 2.36 -3.58 -21.14
C ARG A 76 2.12 -3.25 -19.66
N SER A 77 1.69 -2.03 -19.38
CA SER A 77 1.26 -1.61 -18.05
C SER A 77 -0.11 -2.21 -17.70
N ALA A 78 -0.37 -2.42 -16.42
CA ALA A 78 -1.70 -2.83 -15.93
C ALA A 78 -2.74 -1.69 -16.09
N THR A 79 -2.28 -0.44 -16.08
CA THR A 79 -3.10 0.78 -16.17
C THR A 79 -2.53 1.73 -17.22
N CYS A 80 -3.38 2.50 -17.90
CA CYS A 80 -2.98 3.50 -18.89
C CYS A 80 -3.47 4.89 -18.49
N ILE A 81 -3.04 5.34 -17.31
CA ILE A 81 -3.44 6.62 -16.75
C ILE A 81 -2.70 7.75 -17.48
N PRO A 82 -3.41 8.73 -18.07
CA PRO A 82 -2.79 9.85 -18.79
C PRO A 82 -1.86 10.68 -17.89
N GLU A 83 -0.82 11.26 -18.48
CA GLU A 83 0.04 12.21 -17.78
C GLU A 83 -0.76 13.46 -17.38
N GLY A 84 -0.53 13.95 -16.16
CA GLY A 84 -1.29 15.09 -15.63
C GLY A 84 -2.74 14.81 -15.24
N ALA A 85 -3.26 13.59 -15.44
CA ALA A 85 -4.61 13.25 -15.01
C ALA A 85 -4.76 13.44 -13.48
N LYS A 86 -5.71 14.29 -13.09
CA LYS A 86 -6.03 14.60 -11.70
C LYS A 86 -7.08 13.60 -11.20
N ILE A 87 -6.66 12.67 -10.36
CA ILE A 87 -7.57 11.75 -9.68
C ILE A 87 -8.09 12.45 -8.43
N SER A 88 -9.41 12.61 -8.33
CA SER A 88 -10.01 13.19 -7.13
C SER A 88 -9.95 12.17 -6.00
N LEU A 89 -9.35 12.54 -4.87
CA LEU A 89 -9.17 11.68 -3.70
C LEU A 89 -10.11 12.10 -2.57
N SER A 90 -11.37 12.40 -2.90
CA SER A 90 -12.34 12.76 -1.86
C SER A 90 -12.57 11.57 -0.93
N PRO A 91 -12.70 11.80 0.40
CA PRO A 91 -12.94 10.71 1.35
C PRO A 91 -14.17 9.87 0.99
N ASP A 92 -15.26 10.51 0.57
CA ASP A 92 -16.49 9.80 0.19
C ASP A 92 -16.31 8.92 -1.04
N MET A 93 -15.55 9.36 -2.04
CA MET A 93 -15.25 8.53 -3.22
C MET A 93 -14.46 7.28 -2.82
N ILE A 94 -13.42 7.45 -2.00
CA ILE A 94 -12.58 6.34 -1.54
C ILE A 94 -13.42 5.34 -0.72
N LEU A 95 -14.23 5.85 0.21
CA LEU A 95 -15.10 5.01 1.03
C LEU A 95 -16.15 4.30 0.19
N ASN A 96 -16.77 4.97 -0.78
CA ASN A 96 -17.73 4.34 -1.67
C ASN A 96 -17.09 3.22 -2.49
N ARG A 97 -15.91 3.48 -3.07
CA ARG A 97 -15.16 2.46 -3.83
C ARG A 97 -14.83 1.25 -2.97
N PHE A 98 -14.34 1.45 -1.75
CA PHE A 98 -13.93 0.35 -0.87
C PHE A 98 -15.12 -0.40 -0.29
N ASN A 99 -16.23 0.28 0.01
CA ASN A 99 -17.46 -0.37 0.45
C ASN A 99 -18.11 -1.20 -0.66
N ALA A 100 -17.94 -0.85 -1.93
CA ALA A 100 -18.42 -1.64 -3.07
C ALA A 100 -17.68 -2.99 -3.23
N ILE A 101 -16.49 -3.15 -2.64
CA ILE A 101 -15.79 -4.44 -2.62
C ILE A 101 -16.56 -5.42 -1.71
N PRO A 102 -16.93 -6.63 -2.18
CA PRO A 102 -17.59 -7.63 -1.34
C PRO A 102 -16.78 -7.96 -0.09
N ALA A 103 -17.42 -8.14 1.07
CA ALA A 103 -16.74 -8.34 2.36
C ALA A 103 -15.70 -9.45 2.33
N GLN A 104 -15.97 -10.55 1.62
CA GLN A 104 -15.08 -11.70 1.48
C GLN A 104 -13.78 -11.36 0.73
N ARG A 105 -13.78 -10.30 -0.08
CA ARG A 105 -12.62 -9.80 -0.83
C ARG A 105 -11.87 -8.66 -0.14
N ARG A 106 -12.37 -8.13 1.00
CA ARG A 106 -11.75 -6.97 1.67
C ARG A 106 -10.44 -7.28 2.41
N SER A 107 -9.97 -8.52 2.37
CA SER A 107 -8.65 -8.93 2.85
C SER A 107 -7.51 -8.52 1.92
N ILE A 108 -7.79 -8.05 0.70
CA ILE A 108 -6.77 -7.49 -0.18
C ILE A 108 -6.20 -6.19 0.40
N SER A 109 -4.95 -5.87 0.03
CA SER A 109 -4.31 -4.62 0.42
C SER A 109 -4.97 -3.41 -0.25
N VAL A 110 -4.86 -2.24 0.37
CA VAL A 110 -5.29 -0.96 -0.20
C VAL A 110 -4.59 -0.71 -1.55
N ASN A 111 -3.31 -1.02 -1.66
CA ASN A 111 -2.57 -0.91 -2.92
C ASN A 111 -3.18 -1.79 -4.03
N GLN A 112 -3.46 -3.06 -3.74
CA GLN A 112 -4.09 -3.96 -4.72
C GLN A 112 -5.48 -3.45 -5.12
N ALA A 113 -6.30 -3.00 -4.17
CA ALA A 113 -7.62 -2.45 -4.46
C ALA A 113 -7.57 -1.19 -5.35
N VAL A 114 -6.61 -0.30 -5.11
CA VAL A 114 -6.39 0.91 -5.93
C VAL A 114 -5.85 0.55 -7.32
N ARG A 115 -4.99 -0.46 -7.43
CA ARG A 115 -4.52 -0.97 -8.73
C ARG A 115 -5.68 -1.51 -9.57
N GLU A 116 -6.54 -2.34 -8.98
CA GLU A 116 -7.74 -2.86 -9.64
C GLU A 116 -8.67 -1.71 -10.06
N TRP A 117 -8.90 -0.75 -9.16
CA TRP A 117 -9.68 0.44 -9.46
C TRP A 117 -9.12 1.23 -10.65
N MET A 118 -7.84 1.49 -10.68
CA MET A 118 -7.23 2.24 -11.78
C MET A 118 -7.16 1.47 -13.09
N ALA A 119 -7.13 0.13 -13.04
CA ALA A 119 -7.24 -0.69 -14.24
C ALA A 119 -8.65 -0.65 -14.86
N GLU A 120 -9.69 -0.55 -14.01
CA GLU A 120 -11.07 -0.35 -14.47
C GLU A 120 -11.31 1.05 -15.02
N GLU A 121 -10.80 2.09 -14.34
CA GLU A 121 -11.01 3.49 -14.74
C GLU A 121 -10.17 3.89 -15.95
N TYR A 122 -8.94 3.36 -16.04
CA TYR A 122 -7.97 3.68 -17.09
C TYR A 122 -7.43 2.41 -17.75
N PRO A 123 -8.27 1.63 -18.44
CA PRO A 123 -7.85 0.41 -19.10
C PRO A 123 -6.84 0.73 -20.20
N CYS A 124 -5.82 -0.12 -20.35
CA CYS A 124 -4.95 -0.04 -21.50
C CYS A 124 -5.66 -0.55 -22.76
N PRO A 125 -5.54 0.15 -23.91
CA PRO A 125 -6.11 -0.33 -25.17
C PRO A 125 -5.52 -1.70 -25.53
N ALA A 126 -6.34 -2.56 -26.13
CA ALA A 126 -5.97 -3.92 -26.52
C ALA A 126 -4.76 -3.93 -27.46
#